data_AF-A0A963U516-F1
#
_entry.id   AF-A0A963U516-F1
#
_cell.length_a   1.000
_cell.length_b   1.000
_cell.length_c   1.000
_cell.angle_alpha   90.00
_cell.angle_beta   90.00
_cell.angle_gamma   90.00
#
_symmetry.space_group_name_H-M   'P 1'
#
loop_
_entity.id
_entity.type
_entity.pdbx_description
1 polymer ?
#
loop_
_entity_poly.entity_id
_entity_poly.type
_entity_poly.pdbx_seq_one_letter_code
_entity_poly.pdbx_strand_id
1 'polypeptide(L)'
;MTADRIKTVVSLLLITNGALHLLVAGFGAPPRLAVPIAIFGAVYGGLGVRLSTGGRTIMRLAMAAAFAGIVLGGANFVINGGEFSLALMFAFDIAVLAFGGVWLARTRKSS
;
A
#
# COMPACT_ATOMS: atom_id res chain seq x y z
N MET A 1 10.07 5.64 17.97
CA MET A 1 9.57 6.39 16.80
C MET A 1 8.33 7.18 17.19
N THR A 2 8.18 8.44 16.77
CA THR A 2 7.00 9.29 17.08
C THR A 2 5.83 8.98 16.14
N ALA A 3 4.62 9.45 16.46
CA ALA A 3 3.45 9.28 15.59
C ALA A 3 3.67 9.92 14.21
N ASP A 4 4.25 11.11 14.13
CA ASP A 4 4.52 11.78 12.85
C ASP A 4 5.54 11.03 11.99
N ARG A 5 6.57 10.45 12.62
CA ARG A 5 7.52 9.60 11.91
C ARG A 5 6.85 8.33 11.36
N ILE A 6 5.97 7.69 12.12
CA ILE A 6 5.20 6.52 11.62
C ILE A 6 4.31 6.92 10.45
N LYS A 7 3.59 8.04 10.54
CA LYS A 7 2.77 8.55 9.43
C LYS A 7 3.59 8.80 8.18
N THR A 8 4.78 9.40 8.34
CA THR A 8 5.72 9.67 7.25
C THR A 8 6.20 8.37 6.61
N VAL A 9 6.58 7.38 7.42
CA VAL A 9 6.98 6.05 6.93
C VAL A 9 5.85 5.41 6.13
N VAL A 10 4.61 5.39 6.66
CA VAL A 10 3.47 4.83 5.91
C VAL A 10 3.23 5.58 4.60
N SER A 11 3.29 6.91 4.62
CA SER A 11 3.16 7.73 3.41
C SER A 11 4.21 7.37 2.35
N LEU A 12 5.48 7.23 2.75
CA LEU A 12 6.57 6.83 1.84
C LEU A 12 6.40 5.39 1.34
N LEU A 13 6.00 4.45 2.19
CA LEU A 13 5.72 3.07 1.79
C LEU A 13 4.62 3.03 0.72
N LEU A 14 3.55 3.79 0.89
CA LEU A 14 2.45 3.88 -0.08
C LEU A 14 2.92 4.51 -1.40
N ILE A 15 3.68 5.60 -1.37
CA ILE A 15 4.19 6.26 -2.58
C ILE A 15 5.10 5.31 -3.35
N THR A 16 6.05 4.67 -2.66
CA THR A 16 6.99 3.72 -3.28
C THR A 16 6.25 2.50 -3.83
N ASN A 17 5.30 1.93 -3.08
CA ASN A 17 4.51 0.80 -3.57
C ASN A 17 3.63 1.19 -4.77
N GLY A 18 3.10 2.41 -4.77
CA GLY A 18 2.35 2.96 -5.90
C GLY A 18 3.20 3.10 -7.16
N ALA A 19 4.41 3.64 -7.03
CA ALA A 19 5.37 3.72 -8.13
C ALA A 19 5.76 2.32 -8.65
N LEU A 20 5.98 1.36 -7.75
CA LEU A 20 6.28 -0.01 -8.12
C LEU A 20 5.15 -0.64 -8.93
N HIS A 21 3.89 -0.47 -8.51
CA HIS A 21 2.72 -0.92 -9.27
C HIS A 21 2.68 -0.33 -10.68
N LEU A 22 2.88 0.99 -10.81
CA LEU A 22 2.90 1.64 -12.13
C LEU A 22 4.04 1.12 -13.02
N LEU A 23 5.21 0.84 -12.44
CA LEU A 23 6.32 0.23 -13.16
C LEU A 23 5.99 -1.18 -13.65
N VAL A 24 5.45 -2.07 -12.80
CA VAL A 24 5.13 -3.43 -13.30
C VAL A 24 3.95 -3.40 -14.26
N ALA A 25 2.97 -2.50 -14.08
CA ALA A 25 1.90 -2.30 -15.05
C ALA A 25 2.43 -1.91 -16.44
N GLY A 26 3.48 -1.08 -16.50
CA GLY A 26 4.07 -0.63 -17.76
C GLY A 26 5.05 -1.62 -18.42
N PHE A 27 5.78 -2.40 -17.63
CA PHE A 27 6.93 -3.18 -18.14
C PHE A 27 6.90 -4.68 -17.86
N GLY A 28 6.09 -5.16 -16.90
CA GLY A 28 6.16 -6.54 -16.42
C GLY A 28 4.83 -7.29 -16.39
N ALA A 29 3.70 -6.59 -16.46
CA ALA A 29 2.39 -7.19 -16.27
C ALA A 29 1.82 -7.78 -17.57
N PRO A 30 1.11 -8.92 -17.51
CA PRO A 30 0.25 -9.37 -18.60
C PRO A 30 -0.78 -8.28 -18.96
N PRO A 31 -1.15 -8.11 -20.25
CA PRO A 31 -2.03 -7.02 -20.68
C PRO A 31 -3.36 -6.93 -19.91
N ARG A 32 -3.93 -8.08 -19.54
CA ARG A 32 -5.18 -8.17 -18.75
C ARG A 32 -5.06 -7.63 -17.32
N LEU A 33 -3.85 -7.62 -16.75
CA LEU A 33 -3.56 -7.19 -15.38
C LEU A 33 -2.93 -5.79 -15.32
N ALA A 34 -2.38 -5.30 -16.42
CA ALA A 34 -1.72 -3.98 -16.48
C ALA A 34 -2.63 -2.85 -15.97
N VAL A 35 -3.89 -2.80 -16.44
CA VAL A 35 -4.84 -1.75 -16.02
C VAL A 35 -5.20 -1.86 -14.52
N PRO A 36 -5.64 -3.03 -14.01
CA PRO A 36 -5.87 -3.18 -12.56
C PRO A 36 -4.67 -2.80 -11.70
N ILE A 37 -3.46 -3.24 -12.07
CA ILE A 37 -2.23 -2.93 -11.34
C ILE A 37 -1.95 -1.42 -11.38
N ALA A 38 -2.13 -0.76 -12.52
CA ALA A 38 -1.96 0.68 -12.65
C ALA A 38 -2.95 1.47 -11.77
N ILE A 39 -4.21 1.02 -11.69
CA ILE A 39 -5.23 1.60 -10.79
C ILE A 39 -4.79 1.49 -9.34
N PHE A 40 -4.34 0.31 -8.91
CA PHE A 40 -3.77 0.13 -7.57
C PHE A 40 -2.59 1.07 -7.34
N GLY A 41 -1.68 1.18 -8.32
CA GLY A 41 -0.54 2.10 -8.23
C GLY A 41 -0.93 3.55 -8.03
N ALA A 42 -1.93 4.03 -8.78
CA ALA A 42 -2.47 5.38 -8.63
C ALA A 42 -3.15 5.58 -7.26
N VAL A 43 -3.91 4.59 -6.78
CA VAL A 43 -4.54 4.63 -5.45
C VAL A 43 -3.51 4.69 -4.34
N TYR A 44 -2.49 3.81 -4.36
CA TYR A 44 -1.41 3.80 -3.38
C TYR A 44 -0.63 5.12 -3.39
N GLY A 45 -0.21 5.59 -4.57
CA GLY A 45 0.51 6.86 -4.71
C GLY A 45 -0.32 8.04 -4.21
N GLY A 46 -1.58 8.12 -4.62
CA GLY A 46 -2.51 9.18 -4.20
C GLY A 46 -2.78 9.18 -2.69
N LEU A 47 -3.03 8.01 -2.10
CA LEU A 47 -3.21 7.88 -0.65
C LEU A 47 -1.92 8.22 0.11
N GLY A 48 -0.76 7.82 -0.41
CA GLY A 48 0.54 8.15 0.16
C GLY A 48 0.77 9.66 0.21
N VAL A 49 0.56 10.37 -0.89
CA VAL A 49 0.63 11.83 -0.95
C VAL A 49 -0.39 12.45 0.00
N ARG A 50 -1.65 11.98 -0.03
CA ARG A 50 -2.73 12.57 0.77
C ARG A 50 -2.54 12.34 2.28
N LEU A 51 -1.90 11.24 2.68
CA LEU A 51 -1.65 10.91 4.09
C LEU A 51 -0.66 11.87 4.75
N SER A 52 0.24 12.49 3.99
CA SER A 52 1.20 13.47 4.51
C SER A 52 0.50 14.63 5.24
N THR A 53 -0.59 15.13 4.65
CA THR A 53 -1.48 16.17 5.18
C THR A 53 -2.78 15.63 5.77
N GLY A 54 -2.93 14.30 5.79
CA GLY A 54 -4.12 13.59 6.23
C GLY A 54 -4.08 13.19 7.70
N GLY A 55 -5.22 12.66 8.17
CA GLY A 55 -5.41 12.15 9.52
C GLY A 55 -5.92 10.71 9.54
N ARG A 56 -6.67 10.35 10.59
CA ARG A 56 -7.11 8.96 10.87
C ARG A 56 -7.90 8.32 9.73
N THR A 57 -8.76 9.09 9.04
CA THR A 57 -9.56 8.58 7.93
C THR A 57 -8.69 8.12 6.76
N ILE A 58 -7.69 8.93 6.37
CA ILE A 58 -6.78 8.58 5.26
C ILE A 58 -5.92 7.37 5.65
N MET A 59 -5.47 7.29 6.91
CA MET A 59 -4.74 6.12 7.39
C MET A 59 -5.58 4.83 7.29
N ARG A 60 -6.86 4.88 7.66
CA ARG A 60 -7.77 3.72 7.53
C ARG A 60 -7.99 3.33 6.07
N LEU A 61 -8.16 4.31 5.17
CA LEU A 61 -8.30 4.04 3.73
C LEU A 61 -7.03 3.41 3.15
N ALA A 62 -5.85 3.91 3.53
CA ALA A 62 -4.56 3.32 3.16
C ALA A 62 -4.44 1.86 3.63
N MET A 63 -4.82 1.58 4.88
CA MET A 63 -4.83 0.22 5.40
C MET A 63 -5.85 -0.68 4.67
N ALA A 64 -7.03 -0.16 4.35
CA ALA A 64 -8.03 -0.91 3.59
C ALA A 64 -7.54 -1.23 2.17
N ALA A 65 -6.87 -0.28 1.51
CA ALA A 65 -6.25 -0.51 0.21
C ALA A 65 -5.14 -1.57 0.29
N ALA A 66 -4.25 -1.48 1.29
CA ALA A 66 -3.20 -2.48 1.57
C ALA A 66 -3.79 -3.89 1.78
N PHE A 67 -4.86 -3.98 2.57
CA PHE A 67 -5.54 -5.26 2.78
C PHE A 67 -6.16 -5.81 1.49
N ALA A 68 -6.82 -4.98 0.70
CA ALA A 68 -7.38 -5.38 -0.58
C ALA A 68 -6.28 -5.85 -1.57
N GLY A 69 -5.13 -5.16 -1.58
CA GLY A 69 -3.95 -5.56 -2.36
C GLY A 69 -3.45 -6.95 -2.01
N ILE A 70 -3.33 -7.27 -0.72
CA ILE A 70 -2.95 -8.62 -0.24
C ILE A 70 -3.98 -9.66 -0.66
N VAL A 71 -5.28 -9.40 -0.47
CA VAL A 71 -6.33 -10.38 -0.77
C VAL A 71 -6.39 -10.67 -2.27
N LEU A 72 -6.46 -9.62 -3.09
CA LEU A 72 -6.62 -9.75 -4.54
C LEU A 72 -5.32 -10.21 -5.21
N GLY A 73 -4.20 -9.63 -4.83
CA GLY A 73 -2.89 -10.03 -5.34
C GLY A 73 -2.51 -11.43 -4.87
N GLY A 74 -2.77 -11.79 -3.61
CA GLY A 74 -2.43 -13.09 -3.02
C GLY A 74 -3.21 -14.23 -3.68
N ALA A 75 -4.49 -14.04 -3.96
CA ALA A 75 -5.27 -14.99 -4.77
C ALA A 75 -4.61 -15.20 -6.14
N ASN A 76 -4.21 -14.11 -6.81
CA ASN A 76 -3.55 -14.19 -8.11
C ASN A 76 -2.16 -14.86 -8.05
N PHE A 77 -1.39 -14.65 -6.97
CA PHE A 77 -0.09 -15.26 -6.72
C PHE A 77 -0.18 -16.78 -6.58
N VAL A 78 -1.15 -17.26 -5.79
CA VAL A 78 -1.38 -18.71 -5.58
C VAL A 78 -1.79 -19.40 -6.89
N ILE A 79 -2.57 -18.71 -7.73
CA ILE A 79 -3.07 -19.28 -8.99
C ILE A 79 -2.03 -19.27 -10.10
N ASN A 80 -1.23 -18.20 -10.25
CA ASN A 80 -0.38 -18.00 -11.42
C ASN A 80 1.12 -18.17 -11.14
N GLY A 81 1.51 -18.47 -9.90
CA GLY A 81 2.91 -18.53 -9.49
C GLY A 81 3.46 -17.17 -9.07
N GLY A 82 4.56 -17.23 -8.32
CA GLY A 82 5.07 -16.08 -7.58
C GLY A 82 6.17 -15.32 -8.27
N GLU A 83 5.86 -14.18 -8.87
CA GLU A 83 6.88 -13.21 -9.27
C GLU A 83 7.43 -12.46 -8.05
N PHE A 84 8.74 -12.18 -8.09
CA PHE A 84 9.43 -11.45 -7.02
C PHE A 84 8.83 -10.04 -6.79
N SER A 85 8.37 -9.39 -7.87
CA SER A 85 7.68 -8.10 -7.84
C SER A 85 6.45 -8.12 -6.93
N LEU A 86 5.63 -9.19 -7.01
CA LEU A 86 4.44 -9.36 -6.19
C LEU A 86 4.78 -9.59 -4.72
N ALA A 87 5.80 -10.41 -4.44
CA ALA A 87 6.26 -10.65 -3.08
C ALA A 87 6.73 -9.35 -2.40
N LEU A 88 7.42 -8.49 -3.15
CA LEU A 88 7.85 -7.18 -2.67
C LEU A 88 6.64 -6.27 -2.38
N MET A 89 5.65 -6.21 -3.27
CA MET A 89 4.42 -5.45 -3.06
C MET A 89 3.68 -5.88 -1.78
N PHE A 90 3.58 -7.19 -1.52
CA PHE A 90 2.97 -7.69 -0.27
C PHE A 90 3.75 -7.28 0.97
N ALA A 91 5.08 -7.25 0.90
CA ALA A 91 5.89 -6.78 2.02
C ALA A 91 5.57 -5.31 2.35
N PHE A 92 5.38 -4.47 1.33
CA PHE A 92 4.92 -3.09 1.53
C PHE A 92 3.53 -3.03 2.16
N ASP A 93 2.58 -3.83 1.69
CA ASP A 93 1.22 -3.85 2.24
C ASP A 93 1.18 -4.28 3.72
N ILE A 94 1.92 -5.34 4.05
CA ILE A 94 2.06 -5.79 5.44
C ILE A 94 2.68 -4.70 6.31
N ALA A 95 3.71 -4.02 5.81
CA ALA A 95 4.32 -2.91 6.53
C ALA A 95 3.34 -1.74 6.73
N VAL A 96 2.55 -1.38 5.70
CA VAL A 96 1.49 -0.36 5.80
C VAL A 96 0.45 -0.73 6.85
N LEU A 97 0.00 -1.98 6.89
CA LEU A 97 -0.94 -2.47 7.89
C LEU A 97 -0.35 -2.41 9.31
N ALA A 98 0.88 -2.88 9.49
CA ALA A 98 1.54 -2.89 10.79
C ALA A 98 1.78 -1.46 11.32
N PHE A 99 2.43 -0.61 10.52
CA PHE A 99 2.73 0.77 10.92
C PHE A 99 1.47 1.62 11.06
N GLY A 100 0.49 1.45 10.16
CA GLY A 100 -0.80 2.12 10.24
C GLY A 100 -1.58 1.77 11.50
N GLY A 101 -1.61 0.47 11.86
CA GLY A 101 -2.22 0.00 13.10
C GLY A 101 -1.55 0.61 14.34
N VAL A 102 -0.22 0.61 14.40
CA VAL A 102 0.54 1.23 15.49
C VAL A 102 0.24 2.73 15.59
N TRP A 103 0.16 3.43 14.46
CA TRP A 103 -0.17 4.86 14.44
C TRP A 103 -1.59 5.15 14.97
N LEU A 104 -2.58 4.36 14.52
CA LEU A 104 -3.98 4.51 14.97
C LEU A 104 -4.16 4.22 16.47
N ALA A 105 -3.41 3.26 17.00
CA ALA A 105 -3.43 2.92 18.42
C ALA A 105 -2.84 4.06 19.28
N ARG A 106 -1.74 4.67 18.82
CA ARG A 106 -1.08 5.77 19.55
C ARG A 106 -1.90 7.06 19.53
N THR A 107 -2.47 7.40 18.38
CA THR A 107 -3.30 8.61 18.25
C THR A 107 -4.67 8.49 18.93
N ARG A 108 -5.10 7.28 19.34
CA ARG A 108 -6.32 7.08 20.14
C ARG A 108 -6.10 7.36 21.63
N LYS A 109 -4.87 7.18 22.14
CA LYS A 109 -4.54 7.45 23.55
C LYS A 109 -4.35 8.94 23.86
N SER A 110 -4.25 9.78 22.85
CA SER A 110 -4.03 11.23 22.98
C SER A 110 -5.30 12.07 22.74
N SER A 111 -6.47 11.43 22.61
CA SER A 111 -7.80 12.03 22.50
C SER A 111 -8.65 11.64 23.68
#